data_AF-A0A7J8Q7D2-F1
#
_entry.id   AF-A0A7J8Q7D2-F1
#
_cell.length_a   1.000
_cell.length_b   1.000
_cell.length_c   1.000
_cell.angle_alpha   90.00
_cell.angle_beta   90.00
_cell.angle_gamma   90.00
#
_symmetry.space_group_name_H-M   'P 1'
#
loop_
_entity.id
_entity.type
_entity.pdbx_description
1 polymer ?
#
loop_
_entity_poly.entity_id
_entity_poly.type
_entity_poly.pdbx_seq_one_letter_code
_entity_poly.pdbx_strand_id
1 'polypeptide(L)'
;MSSSILVSSSLLIESIVSIWFTYRESQQDLFNAMGSMYAAVLFIGITNATAVQPVVSIERFVSYRERAAGMYSGLAFAFAQVDLRFSAVAIELPYVFAQSVIYCSIFYSMASFEWTALKFIWYTYFMYSTLLYFTFYGMMTTAVTPNHNVAAIIAAPFYMLWNLFCGFMIPHKRIPIWWRWYYWANPIAWSLYGLVISQYGDDDKLVALSNGADSMPTRVLLKEVFGYRHDFLCVTAVMVGFFVIFFAVIFGFAIKAFNFQRR
;
A
#
# COMPACT_ATOMS: atom_id res chain seq x y z
N MET A 1 36.45 -16.74 16.93
CA MET A 1 35.24 -16.84 16.07
C MET A 1 33.99 -16.31 16.75
N SER A 2 33.81 -16.50 18.08
CA SER A 2 32.67 -15.91 18.84
C SER A 2 32.74 -14.37 18.99
N SER A 3 33.92 -13.79 19.19
CA SER A 3 34.09 -12.34 19.39
C SER A 3 33.79 -11.48 18.16
N SER A 4 34.13 -11.94 16.96
CA SER A 4 33.86 -11.21 15.70
C SER A 4 32.38 -11.22 15.30
N ILE A 5 31.61 -12.24 15.73
CA ILE A 5 30.15 -12.28 15.54
C ILE A 5 29.49 -11.29 16.51
N LEU A 6 29.94 -11.25 17.77
CA LEU A 6 29.43 -10.31 18.78
C LEU A 6 29.67 -8.85 18.39
N VAL A 7 30.86 -8.52 17.86
CA VAL A 7 31.19 -7.17 17.37
C VAL A 7 30.37 -6.79 16.13
N SER A 8 30.13 -7.74 15.22
CA SER A 8 29.26 -7.49 14.05
C SER A 8 27.80 -7.27 14.46
N SER A 9 27.31 -8.02 15.45
CA SER A 9 25.95 -7.82 15.99
C SER A 9 25.81 -6.54 16.79
N SER A 10 26.85 -6.12 17.54
CA SER A 10 26.81 -4.86 18.27
C SER A 10 26.89 -3.66 17.33
N LEU A 11 27.68 -3.73 16.25
CA LEU A 11 27.71 -2.68 15.23
C LEU A 11 26.38 -2.57 14.48
N LEU A 12 25.68 -3.68 14.23
CA LEU A 12 24.34 -3.67 13.64
C LEU A 12 23.32 -3.06 14.61
N ILE A 13 23.39 -3.40 15.89
CA ILE A 13 22.50 -2.80 16.90
C ILE A 13 22.83 -1.32 17.10
N GLU A 14 24.10 -0.91 17.12
CA GLU A 14 24.51 0.49 17.25
C GLU A 14 24.14 1.32 16.03
N SER A 15 24.24 0.77 14.81
CA SER A 15 23.78 1.46 13.60
C SER A 15 22.26 1.50 13.50
N ILE A 16 21.56 0.49 14.00
CA ILE A 16 20.11 0.58 14.20
C ILE A 16 19.81 1.68 15.22
N VAL A 17 20.38 1.64 16.43
CA VAL A 17 20.22 2.60 17.55
C VAL A 17 20.58 4.04 17.15
N SER A 18 21.60 4.25 16.32
CA SER A 18 21.98 5.59 15.84
C SER A 18 20.98 6.16 14.83
N ILE A 19 20.28 5.31 14.07
CA ILE A 19 19.13 5.71 13.24
C ILE A 19 17.96 6.15 14.13
N TRP A 20 17.81 5.62 15.35
CA TRP A 20 16.75 6.07 16.28
C TRP A 20 17.01 7.47 16.85
N PHE A 21 18.28 7.88 17.00
CA PHE A 21 18.66 9.09 17.73
C PHE A 21 19.09 10.28 16.85
N THR A 22 19.22 10.10 15.53
CA THR A 22 19.63 11.21 14.65
C THR A 22 18.41 12.04 14.27
N TYR A 23 18.32 13.25 14.82
CA TYR A 23 17.39 14.27 14.34
C TYR A 23 17.63 14.51 12.85
N ARG A 24 16.55 14.47 12.05
CA ARG A 24 16.62 14.70 10.59
C ARG A 24 16.91 16.17 10.30
N GLU A 25 18.19 16.56 10.37
CA GLU A 25 18.62 17.92 10.06
C GLU A 25 18.93 18.12 8.57
N SER A 26 19.11 17.03 7.81
CA SER A 26 19.48 17.07 6.39
C SER A 26 18.32 16.72 5.46
N GLN A 27 18.27 17.39 4.31
CA GLN A 27 17.37 17.06 3.20
C GLN A 27 17.50 15.60 2.76
N GLN A 28 18.70 15.03 2.87
CA GLN A 28 18.94 13.63 2.53
C GLN A 28 18.20 12.68 3.47
N ASP A 29 18.12 12.99 4.76
CA ASP A 29 17.47 12.12 5.74
C ASP A 29 15.95 12.11 5.55
N LEU A 30 15.39 13.24 5.12
CA LEU A 30 13.99 13.33 4.73
C LEU A 30 13.69 12.49 3.50
N PHE A 31 14.53 12.56 2.46
CA PHE A 31 14.37 11.72 1.26
C PHE A 31 14.56 10.23 1.56
N ASN A 32 15.51 9.88 2.43
CA ASN A 32 15.71 8.51 2.89
C ASN A 32 14.46 7.99 3.62
N ALA A 33 13.84 8.81 4.46
CA ALA A 33 12.63 8.43 5.18
C ALA A 33 11.38 8.36 4.26
N MET A 34 11.27 9.24 3.27
CA MET A 34 10.23 9.12 2.24
C MET A 34 10.45 7.88 1.37
N GLY A 35 11.70 7.58 1.03
CA GLY A 35 12.10 6.39 0.28
C GLY A 35 11.81 5.10 1.04
N SER A 36 12.01 5.09 2.36
CA SER A 36 11.68 3.93 3.19
C SER A 36 10.17 3.70 3.27
N MET A 37 9.35 4.75 3.41
CA MET A 37 7.88 4.65 3.32
C MET A 37 7.44 4.12 1.95
N TYR A 38 8.04 4.61 0.87
CA TYR A 38 7.79 4.15 -0.49
C TYR A 38 8.10 2.66 -0.67
N ALA A 39 9.30 2.24 -0.25
CA ALA A 39 9.72 0.85 -0.33
C ALA A 39 8.82 -0.05 0.52
N ALA A 40 8.48 0.37 1.73
CA ALA A 40 7.59 -0.34 2.64
C ALA A 40 6.23 -0.61 2.00
N VAL A 41 5.57 0.43 1.50
CA VAL A 41 4.23 0.36 0.88
C VAL A 41 4.22 -0.60 -0.31
N LEU A 42 5.18 -0.47 -1.22
CA LEU A 42 5.23 -1.30 -2.41
C LEU A 42 5.56 -2.75 -2.09
N PHE A 43 6.57 -2.96 -1.25
CA PHE A 43 7.03 -4.30 -0.92
C PHE A 43 5.92 -5.09 -0.23
N ILE A 44 5.30 -4.51 0.81
CA ILE A 44 4.23 -5.19 1.54
C ILE A 44 2.96 -5.32 0.69
N GLY A 45 2.62 -4.29 -0.10
CA GLY A 45 1.45 -4.27 -0.96
C GLY A 45 1.50 -5.34 -2.05
N ILE A 46 2.60 -5.40 -2.80
CA ILE A 46 2.80 -6.40 -3.86
C ILE A 46 2.84 -7.80 -3.25
N THR A 47 3.57 -8.00 -2.15
CA THR A 47 3.66 -9.31 -1.49
C THR A 47 2.27 -9.80 -1.05
N ASN A 48 1.47 -8.94 -0.41
CA ASN A 48 0.11 -9.30 -0.01
C ASN A 48 -0.76 -9.62 -1.22
N ALA A 49 -0.72 -8.81 -2.27
CA ALA A 49 -1.49 -9.06 -3.50
C ALA A 49 -1.10 -10.39 -4.15
N THR A 50 0.19 -10.76 -4.19
CA THR A 50 0.65 -12.04 -4.74
C THR A 50 0.29 -13.24 -3.86
N ALA A 51 0.28 -13.08 -2.54
CA ALA A 51 -0.06 -14.14 -1.60
C ALA A 51 -1.54 -14.54 -1.67
N VAL A 52 -2.42 -13.60 -1.99
CA VAL A 52 -3.87 -13.82 -2.08
C VAL A 52 -4.29 -14.55 -3.37
N GLN A 53 -3.55 -14.38 -4.47
CA GLN A 53 -3.88 -15.01 -5.77
C GLN A 53 -4.06 -16.53 -5.71
N PRO A 54 -3.14 -17.34 -5.14
CA PRO A 54 -3.32 -18.78 -5.07
C PRO A 54 -4.46 -19.19 -4.14
N VAL A 55 -4.68 -18.48 -3.03
CA VAL A 55 -5.77 -18.76 -2.07
C VAL A 55 -7.12 -18.66 -2.78
N VAL A 56 -7.37 -17.52 -3.45
CA VAL A 56 -8.62 -17.29 -4.18
C VAL A 56 -8.80 -18.27 -5.34
N SER A 57 -7.71 -18.68 -5.99
CA SER A 57 -7.75 -19.70 -7.05
C SER A 57 -8.21 -21.07 -6.53
N ILE A 58 -7.77 -21.46 -5.33
CA ILE A 58 -8.16 -22.74 -4.70
C ILE A 58 -9.61 -22.69 -4.24
N GLU A 59 -10.02 -21.62 -3.56
CA GLU A 59 -11.40 -21.43 -3.11
C GLU A 59 -12.40 -21.53 -4.27
N ARG A 60 -12.03 -20.93 -5.40
CA ARG A 60 -12.81 -20.99 -6.63
C ARG A 60 -12.95 -22.40 -7.17
N PHE A 61 -11.88 -23.19 -7.16
CA PHE A 61 -11.91 -24.59 -7.61
C PHE A 61 -12.81 -25.45 -6.71
N VAL A 62 -12.71 -25.29 -5.39
CA VAL A 62 -13.57 -25.97 -4.42
C VAL A 62 -15.04 -25.63 -4.64
N SER A 63 -15.34 -24.34 -4.80
CA SER A 63 -16.71 -23.86 -5.09
C SER A 63 -17.28 -24.46 -6.38
N TYR A 64 -16.46 -24.57 -7.44
CA TYR A 64 -16.91 -25.20 -8.68
C TYR A 64 -17.15 -26.72 -8.56
N ARG A 65 -16.36 -27.42 -7.75
CA ARG A 65 -16.56 -28.85 -7.47
C ARG A 65 -17.85 -29.09 -6.69
N GLU A 66 -18.11 -28.30 -5.66
CA GLU A 66 -19.35 -28.38 -4.87
C GLU A 66 -20.58 -28.03 -5.69
N ARG A 67 -20.44 -27.08 -6.64
CA ARG A 67 -21.46 -26.76 -7.63
C ARG A 67 -21.79 -27.95 -8.54
N ALA A 68 -20.77 -28.69 -9.01
CA ALA A 68 -20.99 -29.86 -9.86
C ALA A 68 -21.68 -31.02 -9.12
N ALA A 69 -21.53 -31.09 -7.80
CA ALA A 69 -22.20 -32.08 -6.95
C ALA A 69 -23.68 -31.76 -6.65
N GLY A 70 -24.21 -30.62 -7.11
CA GLY A 70 -25.63 -30.28 -6.98
C GLY A 70 -26.10 -29.99 -5.54
N MET A 71 -25.18 -29.71 -4.61
CA MET A 71 -25.49 -29.58 -3.18
C MET A 71 -26.25 -28.29 -2.82
N TYR A 72 -26.36 -27.32 -3.73
CA TYR A 72 -27.02 -26.02 -3.48
C TYR A 72 -28.14 -25.72 -4.50
N SER A 73 -29.30 -25.28 -4.00
CA SER A 73 -30.41 -24.75 -4.80
C SER A 73 -30.02 -23.44 -5.50
N GLY A 74 -30.42 -23.27 -6.77
CA GLY A 74 -30.02 -22.13 -7.61
C GLY A 74 -30.42 -20.74 -7.08
N LEU A 75 -31.51 -20.64 -6.31
CA LEU A 75 -31.94 -19.39 -5.66
C LEU A 75 -31.16 -19.12 -4.37
N ALA A 76 -30.91 -20.15 -3.56
CA ALA A 76 -30.03 -20.04 -2.39
C ALA A 76 -28.59 -19.72 -2.81
N PHE A 77 -28.17 -20.15 -4.00
CA PHE A 77 -26.85 -19.89 -4.55
C PHE A 77 -26.65 -18.46 -5.03
N ALA A 78 -27.64 -17.81 -5.65
CA ALA A 78 -27.51 -16.40 -6.03
C ALA A 78 -27.34 -15.48 -4.80
N PHE A 79 -28.07 -15.78 -3.72
CA PHE A 79 -27.91 -15.09 -2.44
C PHE A 79 -26.62 -15.47 -1.73
N ALA A 80 -26.29 -16.77 -1.64
CA ALA A 80 -25.05 -17.23 -1.03
C ALA A 80 -23.80 -16.78 -1.80
N GLN A 81 -23.84 -16.59 -3.11
CA GLN A 81 -22.66 -16.11 -3.86
C GLN A 81 -22.38 -14.64 -3.59
N VAL A 82 -23.43 -13.82 -3.40
CA VAL A 82 -23.29 -12.42 -3.00
C VAL A 82 -22.87 -12.36 -1.53
N ASP A 83 -23.56 -13.07 -0.63
CA ASP A 83 -23.29 -13.07 0.81
C ASP A 83 -21.96 -13.75 1.18
N LEU A 84 -21.67 -14.95 0.67
CA LEU A 84 -20.42 -15.67 0.96
C LEU A 84 -19.21 -14.88 0.44
N ARG A 85 -19.35 -14.19 -0.69
CA ARG A 85 -18.24 -13.38 -1.22
C ARG A 85 -18.10 -12.05 -0.49
N PHE A 86 -19.20 -11.42 -0.07
CA PHE A 86 -19.14 -10.29 0.85
C PHE A 86 -18.60 -10.72 2.22
N SER A 87 -18.88 -11.95 2.65
CA SER A 87 -18.37 -12.55 3.89
C SER A 87 -16.90 -12.94 3.78
N ALA A 88 -16.42 -13.36 2.60
CA ALA A 88 -15.00 -13.53 2.33
C ALA A 88 -14.28 -12.17 2.37
N VAL A 89 -14.85 -11.14 1.75
CA VAL A 89 -14.34 -9.77 1.91
C VAL A 89 -14.37 -9.32 3.37
N ALA A 90 -15.42 -9.68 4.12
CA ALA A 90 -15.56 -9.35 5.53
C ALA A 90 -14.59 -10.12 6.43
N ILE A 91 -14.09 -11.30 6.02
CA ILE A 91 -13.07 -12.05 6.75
C ILE A 91 -11.66 -11.52 6.45
N GLU A 92 -11.43 -11.00 5.25
CA GLU A 92 -10.16 -10.39 4.85
C GLU A 92 -9.95 -9.03 5.54
N LEU A 93 -11.00 -8.23 5.74
CA LEU A 93 -10.91 -6.94 6.45
C LEU A 93 -10.23 -7.01 7.83
N PRO A 94 -10.68 -7.84 8.79
CA PRO A 94 -10.05 -7.95 10.11
C PRO A 94 -8.66 -8.59 10.04
N TYR A 95 -8.41 -9.51 9.10
CA TYR A 95 -7.10 -10.12 8.90
C TYR A 95 -6.07 -9.07 8.44
N VAL A 96 -6.40 -8.31 7.39
CA VAL A 96 -5.56 -7.22 6.88
C VAL A 96 -5.43 -6.10 7.92
N PHE A 97 -6.45 -5.85 8.73
CA PHE A 97 -6.38 -4.89 9.82
C PHE A 97 -5.36 -5.32 10.88
N ALA A 98 -5.46 -6.55 11.38
CA ALA A 98 -4.50 -7.08 12.35
C ALA A 98 -3.07 -7.07 11.80
N GLN A 99 -2.87 -7.51 10.55
CA GLN A 99 -1.59 -7.45 9.87
C GLN A 99 -1.05 -6.01 9.78
N SER A 100 -1.90 -5.06 9.41
CA SER A 100 -1.52 -3.65 9.27
C SER A 100 -1.11 -3.04 10.60
N VAL A 101 -1.80 -3.34 11.70
CA VAL A 101 -1.48 -2.81 13.03
C VAL A 101 -0.15 -3.35 13.53
N ILE A 102 0.10 -4.66 13.35
CA ILE A 102 1.37 -5.28 13.72
C ILE A 102 2.52 -4.66 12.91
N TYR A 103 2.35 -4.55 11.60
CA TYR A 103 3.35 -3.96 10.72
C TYR A 103 3.63 -2.48 11.04
N CYS A 104 2.57 -1.69 11.25
CA CYS A 104 2.70 -0.28 11.59
C CYS A 104 3.41 -0.10 12.93
N SER A 105 3.10 -0.92 13.93
CA SER A 105 3.74 -0.85 15.24
C SER A 105 5.26 -1.08 15.14
N ILE A 106 5.68 -2.09 14.37
CA ILE A 106 7.10 -2.40 14.16
C ILE A 106 7.79 -1.31 13.33
N PHE A 107 7.21 -0.94 12.20
CA PHE A 107 7.82 0.02 11.28
C PHE A 107 7.90 1.44 11.88
N TYR A 108 6.84 1.88 12.56
CA TYR A 108 6.79 3.19 13.22
C TYR A 108 7.84 3.31 14.30
N SER A 109 8.07 2.21 15.02
CA SER A 109 9.18 2.11 15.96
C SER A 109 10.50 2.25 15.19
N MET A 110 10.80 1.36 14.23
CA MET A 110 12.08 1.38 13.49
C MET A 110 12.41 2.70 12.78
N ALA A 111 11.40 3.42 12.29
CA ALA A 111 11.58 4.67 11.55
C ALA A 111 11.78 5.91 12.42
N SER A 112 11.72 5.75 13.76
CA SER A 112 11.84 6.83 14.75
C SER A 112 10.95 8.04 14.42
N PHE A 113 9.70 7.78 14.08
CA PHE A 113 8.72 8.85 13.89
C PHE A 113 8.31 9.44 15.24
N GLU A 114 7.81 10.68 15.21
CA GLU A 114 7.32 11.33 16.42
C GLU A 114 6.16 10.54 17.02
N TRP A 115 6.29 10.10 18.27
CA TRP A 115 5.27 9.33 18.95
C TRP A 115 4.07 10.20 19.32
N THR A 116 3.19 10.44 18.36
CA THR A 116 1.90 11.11 18.55
C THR A 116 0.79 10.17 18.11
N ALA A 117 -0.20 9.93 18.98
CA ALA A 117 -1.31 9.01 18.71
C ALA A 117 -2.06 9.36 17.40
N LEU A 118 -2.26 10.64 17.12
CA LEU A 118 -2.93 11.11 15.91
C LEU A 118 -2.12 10.77 14.64
N LYS A 119 -0.80 10.99 14.63
CA LYS A 119 0.08 10.65 13.50
C LYS A 119 0.14 9.13 13.29
N PHE A 120 0.14 8.35 14.36
CA PHE A 120 0.11 6.88 14.30
C PHE A 120 -1.22 6.34 13.74
N ILE A 121 -2.36 6.92 14.12
CA ILE A 121 -3.67 6.54 13.60
C ILE A 121 -3.76 6.84 12.10
N TRP A 122 -3.34 8.02 11.67
CA TRP A 122 -3.30 8.36 10.24
C TRP A 122 -2.38 7.43 9.45
N TYR A 123 -1.20 7.15 9.98
CA TYR A 123 -0.26 6.20 9.36
C TYR A 123 -0.88 4.81 9.20
N THR A 124 -1.50 4.30 10.27
CA THR A 124 -2.18 3.00 10.28
C THR A 124 -3.33 2.98 9.28
N TYR A 125 -4.14 4.04 9.20
CA TYR A 125 -5.22 4.16 8.23
C TYR A 125 -4.73 4.09 6.78
N PHE A 126 -3.68 4.85 6.43
CA PHE A 126 -3.14 4.82 5.07
C PHE A 126 -2.50 3.47 4.74
N MET A 127 -1.78 2.86 5.67
CA MET A 127 -1.19 1.52 5.48
C MET A 127 -2.26 0.44 5.34
N TYR A 128 -3.27 0.44 6.21
CA TYR A 128 -4.40 -0.48 6.16
C TYR A 128 -5.16 -0.37 4.83
N SER A 129 -5.56 0.85 4.45
CA SER A 129 -6.27 1.09 3.20
C SER A 129 -5.42 0.70 1.99
N THR A 130 -4.09 0.87 2.09
CA THR A 130 -3.17 0.47 1.04
C THR A 130 -3.11 -1.04 0.86
N LEU A 131 -2.96 -1.77 1.95
CA LEU A 131 -3.00 -3.23 1.91
C LEU A 131 -4.32 -3.72 1.35
N LEU A 132 -5.45 -3.16 1.78
CA LEU A 132 -6.77 -3.56 1.29
C LEU A 132 -6.94 -3.40 -0.22
N TYR A 133 -6.57 -2.26 -0.81
CA TYR A 133 -6.73 -2.13 -2.25
C TYR A 133 -5.79 -3.07 -3.01
N PHE A 134 -4.59 -3.35 -2.49
CA PHE A 134 -3.68 -4.33 -3.09
C PHE A 134 -4.25 -5.76 -3.01
N THR A 135 -4.86 -6.13 -1.88
CA THR A 135 -5.60 -7.38 -1.72
C THR A 135 -6.72 -7.45 -2.75
N PHE A 136 -7.61 -6.45 -2.82
CA PHE A 136 -8.72 -6.43 -3.78
C PHE A 136 -8.26 -6.46 -5.23
N TYR A 137 -7.15 -5.79 -5.54
CA TYR A 137 -6.56 -5.84 -6.87
C TYR A 137 -6.04 -7.25 -7.21
N GLY A 138 -5.32 -7.92 -6.30
CA GLY A 138 -4.86 -9.31 -6.51
C GLY A 138 -6.02 -10.30 -6.64
N MET A 139 -7.11 -10.07 -5.91
CA MET A 139 -8.35 -10.82 -6.02
C MET A 139 -9.05 -10.58 -7.37
N MET A 140 -9.13 -9.33 -7.82
CA MET A 140 -9.66 -8.95 -9.13
C MET A 140 -8.90 -9.64 -10.26
N THR A 141 -7.56 -9.59 -10.26
CA THR A 141 -6.76 -10.19 -11.34
C THR A 141 -6.94 -11.71 -11.39
N THR A 142 -7.13 -12.36 -10.25
CA THR A 142 -7.40 -13.80 -10.15
C THR A 142 -8.83 -14.15 -10.61
N ALA A 143 -9.80 -13.26 -10.40
CA ALA A 143 -11.17 -13.47 -10.87
C ALA A 143 -11.31 -13.37 -12.39
N VAL A 144 -10.54 -12.47 -13.03
CA VAL A 144 -10.55 -12.24 -14.48
C VAL A 144 -9.72 -13.27 -15.25
N THR A 145 -8.92 -14.08 -14.56
CA THR A 145 -8.03 -15.07 -15.20
C THR A 145 -8.39 -16.52 -14.82
N PRO A 146 -8.01 -17.49 -15.67
CA PRO A 146 -8.25 -18.91 -15.38
C PRO A 146 -7.21 -19.52 -14.43
N ASN A 147 -6.03 -18.91 -14.28
CA ASN A 147 -4.91 -19.44 -13.50
C ASN A 147 -4.17 -18.30 -12.78
N HIS A 148 -3.80 -18.51 -11.52
CA HIS A 148 -3.02 -17.56 -10.71
C HIS A 148 -1.69 -17.16 -11.38
N ASN A 149 -1.03 -18.07 -12.12
CA ASN A 149 0.19 -17.72 -12.85
C ASN A 149 -0.06 -16.67 -13.94
N VAL A 150 -1.21 -16.76 -14.63
CA VAL A 150 -1.62 -15.78 -15.64
C VAL A 150 -2.05 -14.47 -14.97
N ALA A 151 -2.70 -14.55 -13.80
CA ALA A 151 -3.06 -13.37 -12.99
C ALA A 151 -1.82 -12.53 -12.65
N ALA A 152 -0.75 -13.16 -12.18
CA ALA A 152 0.50 -12.50 -11.84
C ALA A 152 1.15 -11.81 -13.04
N ILE A 153 1.16 -12.48 -14.20
CA ILE A 153 1.72 -11.92 -15.46
C ILE A 153 0.94 -10.68 -15.89
N ILE A 154 -0.39 -10.71 -15.82
CA ILE A 154 -1.24 -9.57 -16.19
C ILE A 154 -1.09 -8.43 -15.17
N ALA A 155 -0.91 -8.74 -13.88
CA ALA A 155 -0.78 -7.75 -12.83
C ALA A 155 0.57 -6.98 -12.88
N ALA A 156 1.65 -7.65 -13.30
CA ALA A 156 3.01 -7.13 -13.35
C ALA A 156 3.17 -5.76 -14.06
N PRO A 157 2.67 -5.54 -15.30
CA PRO A 157 2.80 -4.25 -15.96
C PRO A 157 2.09 -3.11 -15.21
N PHE A 158 0.95 -3.39 -14.56
CA PHE A 158 0.25 -2.38 -13.76
C PHE A 158 1.03 -2.03 -12.50
N TYR A 159 1.63 -3.01 -11.81
CA TYR A 159 2.53 -2.71 -10.68
C TYR A 159 3.70 -1.83 -11.12
N MET A 160 4.29 -2.10 -12.29
CA MET A 160 5.40 -1.30 -12.82
C MET A 160 4.97 0.13 -13.16
N LEU A 161 3.78 0.32 -13.75
CA LEU A 161 3.25 1.65 -14.04
C LEU A 161 2.92 2.42 -12.76
N TRP A 162 2.29 1.78 -11.78
CA TRP A 162 2.00 2.42 -10.50
C TRP A 162 3.27 2.78 -9.73
N ASN A 163 4.31 1.94 -9.82
CA ASN A 163 5.64 2.19 -9.27
C ASN A 163 6.29 3.44 -9.88
N LEU A 164 6.29 3.55 -11.21
CA LEU A 164 6.93 4.66 -11.92
C LEU A 164 6.26 6.01 -11.64
N PHE A 165 4.92 6.04 -11.60
CA PHE A 165 4.14 7.27 -11.45
C PHE A 165 3.60 7.51 -10.03
N CYS A 166 4.22 6.91 -9.01
CA CYS A 166 3.83 7.08 -7.61
C CYS A 166 4.16 8.46 -7.02
N GLY A 167 4.90 9.32 -7.75
CA GLY A 167 5.31 10.65 -7.29
C GLY A 167 6.66 10.71 -6.57
N PHE A 168 7.17 9.58 -6.06
CA PHE A 168 8.49 9.52 -5.43
C PHE A 168 9.62 9.41 -6.46
N MET A 169 9.54 8.46 -7.40
CA MET A 169 10.54 8.31 -8.48
C MET A 169 10.54 9.49 -9.45
N ILE A 170 9.35 9.93 -9.88
CA ILE A 170 9.17 11.10 -10.73
C ILE A 170 8.26 12.08 -9.98
N PRO A 171 8.79 13.21 -9.49
CA PRO A 171 7.99 14.23 -8.84
C PRO A 171 6.87 14.71 -9.76
N HIS A 172 5.66 14.90 -9.20
CA HIS A 172 4.46 15.30 -9.96
C HIS A 172 4.69 16.51 -10.89
N LYS A 173 5.49 17.49 -10.47
CA LYS A 173 5.79 18.69 -11.27
C LYS A 173 6.64 18.42 -12.51
N ARG A 174 7.44 17.35 -12.52
CA ARG A 174 8.29 16.94 -13.65
C ARG A 174 7.56 16.03 -14.63
N ILE A 175 6.35 15.56 -14.31
CA ILE A 175 5.54 14.75 -15.22
C ILE A 175 4.98 15.66 -16.33
N PRO A 176 5.14 15.28 -17.62
CA PRO A 176 4.55 15.99 -18.74
C PRO A 176 3.04 16.21 -18.55
N ILE A 177 2.50 17.35 -18.98
CA ILE A 177 1.07 17.69 -18.79
C ILE A 177 0.14 16.58 -19.30
N TRP A 178 0.47 15.96 -20.44
CA TRP A 178 -0.31 14.87 -21.04
C TRP A 178 -0.35 13.59 -20.19
N TRP A 179 0.62 13.35 -19.31
CA TRP A 179 0.69 12.16 -18.45
C TRP A 179 0.27 12.45 -17.00
N ARG A 180 -0.02 13.71 -16.67
CA ARG A 180 -0.35 14.14 -15.32
C ARG A 180 -1.65 13.53 -14.79
N TRP A 181 -2.61 13.19 -15.66
CA TRP A 181 -3.85 12.51 -15.25
C TRP A 181 -3.58 11.13 -14.63
N TYR A 182 -2.55 10.42 -15.10
CA TYR A 182 -2.23 9.09 -14.60
C TYR A 182 -1.74 9.13 -13.15
N TYR A 183 -1.03 10.20 -12.76
CA TYR A 183 -0.65 10.43 -11.37
C TYR A 183 -1.88 10.48 -10.45
N TRP A 184 -2.95 11.18 -10.87
CA TRP A 184 -4.19 11.27 -10.10
C TRP A 184 -5.03 9.99 -10.15
N ALA A 185 -4.86 9.15 -11.18
CA ALA A 185 -5.51 7.85 -11.29
C ALA A 185 -4.76 6.72 -10.53
N ASN A 186 -3.53 6.97 -10.08
CA ASN A 186 -2.68 5.98 -9.45
C ASN A 186 -2.96 5.89 -7.93
N PRO A 187 -3.44 4.74 -7.41
CA PRO A 187 -3.73 4.59 -5.98
C PRO A 187 -2.47 4.74 -5.10
N ILE A 188 -1.30 4.32 -5.60
CA ILE A 188 -0.04 4.39 -4.86
C ILE A 188 0.39 5.84 -4.65
N ALA A 189 0.15 6.70 -5.63
CA ALA A 189 0.47 8.12 -5.53
C ALA A 189 -0.29 8.78 -4.37
N TRP A 190 -1.58 8.44 -4.21
CA TRP A 190 -2.38 8.94 -3.09
C TRP A 190 -1.97 8.35 -1.75
N SER A 191 -1.65 7.05 -1.68
CA SER A 191 -1.13 6.44 -0.44
C SER A 191 0.14 7.13 0.04
N LEU A 192 1.11 7.36 -0.85
CA LEU A 192 2.36 8.02 -0.49
C LEU A 192 2.16 9.49 -0.13
N TYR A 193 1.31 10.18 -0.88
CA TYR A 193 0.91 11.56 -0.57
C TYR A 193 0.36 11.64 0.87
N GLY A 194 -0.56 10.73 1.23
CA GLY A 194 -1.18 10.67 2.55
C GLY A 194 -0.18 10.33 3.66
N LEU A 195 0.66 9.31 3.45
CA LEU A 195 1.68 8.90 4.41
C LEU A 195 2.68 10.03 4.70
N VAL A 196 3.23 10.64 3.65
CA VAL A 196 4.24 11.70 3.79
C VAL A 196 3.64 12.93 4.48
N ILE A 197 2.43 13.34 4.10
CA ILE A 197 1.78 14.51 4.69
C ILE A 197 1.32 14.26 6.13
N SER A 198 0.89 13.03 6.46
CA SER A 198 0.50 12.70 7.84
C SER A 198 1.66 12.80 8.83
N GLN A 199 2.89 12.54 8.38
CA GLN A 199 4.08 12.58 9.23
C GLN A 199 4.76 13.94 9.23
N TYR A 200 4.91 14.54 8.05
CA TYR A 200 5.75 15.73 7.83
C TYR A 200 4.97 16.99 7.42
N GLY A 201 3.67 16.88 7.16
CA GLY A 201 2.88 18.01 6.66
C GLY A 201 2.65 19.12 7.69
N ASP A 202 2.79 18.79 8.98
CA ASP A 202 2.67 19.71 10.13
C ASP A 202 4.03 19.95 10.82
N ASP A 203 5.13 19.45 10.24
CA ASP A 203 6.47 19.63 10.80
C ASP A 203 7.12 20.89 10.22
N ASP A 204 7.35 21.87 11.09
CA ASP A 204 8.02 23.14 10.78
C ASP A 204 9.55 23.07 10.97
N LYS A 205 10.09 21.89 11.28
CA LYS A 205 11.54 21.72 11.42
C LYS A 205 12.27 22.18 10.16
N LEU A 206 13.31 22.96 10.41
CA LEU A 206 14.22 23.48 9.41
C LEU A 206 15.13 22.34 8.96
N VAL A 207 15.12 22.10 7.66
CA VAL A 207 15.95 21.09 7.01
C VAL A 207 17.01 21.81 6.20
N ALA A 208 18.28 21.49 6.44
CA ALA A 208 19.39 22.03 5.67
C ALA A 208 19.31 21.49 4.23
N LEU A 209 19.27 22.40 3.25
CA LEU A 209 19.32 22.01 1.84
C LEU A 209 20.68 21.39 1.51
N SER A 210 20.73 20.59 0.45
CA SER A 210 21.98 20.02 -0.09
C SER A 210 23.06 21.06 -0.44
N ASN A 211 22.71 22.36 -0.49
CA ASN A 211 23.62 23.47 -0.77
C ASN A 211 24.31 24.03 0.50
N GLY A 212 23.95 23.56 1.70
CA GLY A 212 24.59 23.90 2.98
C GLY A 212 24.39 25.34 3.50
N ALA A 213 23.85 26.26 2.69
CA ALA A 213 23.69 27.68 3.04
C ALA A 213 22.26 28.10 3.41
N ASP A 214 21.25 27.40 2.89
CA ASP A 214 19.84 27.68 3.15
C ASP A 214 19.19 26.54 3.91
N SER A 215 18.36 26.88 4.90
CA SER A 215 17.49 25.95 5.60
C SER A 215 16.04 26.31 5.28
N MET A 216 15.23 25.33 4.88
CA MET A 216 13.81 25.55 4.62
C MET A 216 12.94 24.67 5.53
N PRO A 217 11.72 25.13 5.88
CA PRO A 217 10.77 24.28 6.60
C PRO A 217 10.43 23.03 5.78
N THR A 218 10.31 21.89 6.44
CA THR A 218 9.95 20.60 5.80
C THR A 218 8.69 20.71 4.94
N ARG A 219 7.66 21.45 5.42
CA ARG A 219 6.44 21.73 4.64
C ARG A 219 6.68 22.49 3.33
N VAL A 220 7.63 23.42 3.30
CA VAL A 220 7.95 24.21 2.09
C VAL A 220 8.67 23.31 1.09
N LEU A 221 9.60 22.49 1.57
CA LEU A 221 10.32 21.51 0.74
C LEU A 221 9.35 20.52 0.09
N LEU A 222 8.41 19.97 0.85
CA LEU A 222 7.39 19.06 0.34
C LEU A 222 6.48 19.71 -0.69
N LYS A 223 6.13 20.99 -0.51
CA LYS A 223 5.32 21.76 -1.46
C LYS A 223 6.09 22.13 -2.72
N GLU A 224 7.37 22.47 -2.61
CA GLU A 224 8.19 22.88 -3.74
C GLU A 224 8.69 21.70 -4.58
N VAL A 225 9.16 20.63 -3.93
CA VAL A 225 9.71 19.45 -4.63
C VAL A 225 8.60 18.53 -5.11
N PHE A 226 7.67 18.15 -4.23
CA PHE A 226 6.64 17.14 -4.53
C PHE A 226 5.26 17.73 -4.82
N GLY A 227 4.97 18.95 -4.38
CA GLY A 227 3.64 19.57 -4.52
C GLY A 227 2.64 19.13 -3.46
N TYR A 228 3.13 18.58 -2.34
CA TYR A 228 2.30 18.07 -1.25
C TYR A 228 1.75 19.22 -0.40
N ARG A 229 0.45 19.19 -0.11
CA ARG A 229 -0.29 20.23 0.63
C ARG A 229 -1.04 19.60 1.79
N HIS A 230 -0.78 20.07 3.01
CA HIS A 230 -1.36 19.49 4.23
C HIS A 230 -2.89 19.53 4.25
N ASP A 231 -3.49 20.59 3.71
CA ASP A 231 -4.95 20.76 3.58
C ASP A 231 -5.65 19.61 2.82
N PHE A 232 -4.90 18.84 2.01
CA PHE A 232 -5.42 17.74 1.20
C PHE A 232 -5.36 16.38 1.89
N LEU A 233 -4.97 16.31 3.16
CA LEU A 233 -4.87 15.04 3.89
C LEU A 233 -6.21 14.28 3.92
N CYS A 234 -7.31 14.99 4.22
CA CYS A 234 -8.65 14.37 4.26
C CYS A 234 -9.11 13.95 2.85
N VAL A 235 -8.86 14.78 1.83
CA VAL A 235 -9.15 14.43 0.42
C VAL A 235 -8.39 13.17 0.00
N THR A 236 -7.12 13.07 0.40
CA THR A 236 -6.28 11.92 0.10
C THR A 236 -6.80 10.66 0.78
N ALA A 237 -7.22 10.76 2.05
CA ALA A 237 -7.85 9.65 2.75
C ALA A 237 -9.12 9.15 2.04
N VAL A 238 -10.01 10.07 1.65
CA VAL A 238 -11.22 9.74 0.88
C VAL A 238 -10.88 9.09 -0.46
N MET A 239 -9.87 9.59 -1.18
CA MET A 239 -9.44 9.01 -2.45
C MET A 239 -8.89 7.59 -2.30
N VAL A 240 -8.05 7.33 -1.30
CA VAL A 240 -7.54 5.97 -1.04
C VAL A 240 -8.70 5.04 -0.66
N GLY A 241 -9.63 5.49 0.18
CA GLY A 241 -10.85 4.73 0.51
C GLY A 241 -11.74 4.46 -0.72
N PHE A 242 -11.84 5.42 -1.64
CA PHE A 242 -12.55 5.24 -2.91
C PHE A 242 -11.91 4.14 -3.76
N PHE A 243 -10.58 4.09 -3.87
CA PHE A 243 -9.89 3.02 -4.60
C PHE A 243 -10.15 1.63 -4.00
N VAL A 244 -10.19 1.52 -2.67
CA VAL A 244 -10.54 0.27 -1.98
C VAL A 244 -11.92 -0.22 -2.43
N ILE A 245 -12.93 0.67 -2.38
CA ILE A 245 -14.31 0.33 -2.80
C ILE A 245 -14.35 0.02 -4.31
N PHE A 246 -13.66 0.81 -5.13
CA PHE A 246 -13.60 0.64 -6.58
C PHE A 246 -13.08 -0.75 -6.96
N PHE A 247 -11.95 -1.20 -6.40
CA PHE A 247 -11.42 -2.53 -6.67
C PHE A 247 -12.31 -3.64 -6.11
N ALA A 248 -12.92 -3.44 -4.93
CA ALA A 248 -13.87 -4.41 -4.37
C ALA A 248 -15.10 -4.60 -5.26
N VAL A 249 -15.67 -3.52 -5.80
CA VAL A 249 -16.82 -3.56 -6.73
C VAL A 249 -16.45 -4.24 -8.04
N ILE A 250 -15.30 -3.90 -8.62
CA ILE A 250 -14.84 -4.53 -9.88
C ILE A 250 -14.59 -6.01 -9.67
N PHE A 251 -13.99 -6.41 -8.55
CA PHE A 251 -13.84 -7.82 -8.21
C PHE A 251 -15.19 -8.54 -8.15
N GLY A 252 -16.18 -7.95 -7.45
CA GLY A 252 -17.53 -8.49 -7.39
C GLY A 252 -18.17 -8.66 -8.77
N PHE A 253 -18.01 -7.67 -9.65
CA PHE A 253 -18.49 -7.73 -11.03
C PHE A 253 -17.75 -8.78 -11.87
N ALA A 254 -16.42 -8.87 -11.77
CA ALA A 254 -15.59 -9.80 -12.53
C ALA A 254 -15.99 -11.26 -12.28
N ILE A 255 -16.28 -11.62 -11.03
CA ILE A 255 -16.72 -12.98 -10.68
C ILE A 255 -18.08 -13.31 -11.30
N LYS A 256 -19.00 -12.34 -11.34
CA LYS A 256 -20.32 -12.52 -11.95
C LYS A 256 -20.23 -12.66 -13.47
N ALA A 257 -19.35 -11.87 -14.10
CA ALA A 257 -19.20 -11.85 -15.55
C ALA A 257 -18.44 -13.08 -16.08
N PHE A 258 -17.39 -13.53 -15.39
CA PHE A 258 -16.50 -14.59 -15.87
C PHE A 258 -16.77 -15.94 -15.20
N ASN A 259 -17.55 -16.80 -15.86
CA ASN A 259 -17.71 -18.20 -15.46
C ASN A 259 -16.83 -19.12 -16.32
N PHE A 260 -15.66 -19.51 -15.80
CA PHE A 260 -14.69 -20.34 -16.53
C PHE A 260 -15.00 -21.86 -16.49
N GLN A 261 -16.18 -22.28 -16.01
CA GLN A 261 -16.62 -23.68 -16.09
C GLN A 261 -16.88 -24.17 -17.51
N ARG A 262 -16.95 -23.28 -18.51
CA ARG A 262 -17.32 -23.65 -19.88
C ARG A 262 -16.07 -23.86 -20.75
N ARG A 263 -15.25 -24.85 -20.39
CA ARG A 263 -14.34 -25.58 -21.28
C ARG A 263 -14.00 -26.93 -20.67
#